data_AF-A0A448T904-F1
#
_entry.id   AF-A0A448T904-F1
#
_cell.length_a   1.000
_cell.length_b   1.000
_cell.length_c   1.000
_cell.angle_alpha   90.00
_cell.angle_beta   90.00
_cell.angle_gamma   90.00
#
_symmetry.space_group_name_H-M   'P 1'
#
loop_
_entity.id
_entity.type
_entity.pdbx_description
1 polymer ?
#
loop_
_entity_poly.entity_id
_entity_poly.type
_entity_poly.pdbx_seq_one_letter_code
_entity_poly.pdbx_strand_id
1 'polypeptide(L)'
;MQNNKTTYLTWYDLCVLILIFFGEAIYTSTLQYFITAETQGNFEENLTFSNEQNYWALLTQLALLLIAMGYLKWRNFDFSRWVIRPSWLAFVSGIGLFILLSLAMDLYFETLYGIYNLVYPEPFLAVLREVNISTVLYAILNGFYEEIFFLGICLAVKPEYLKWAVIYSLIIRVSFHTYQGMESALGLGIWLGLIIYLLYSRSKQKNLFPFWVAHSIADIFGLSLLAYF
;
A
#
# COMPACT_ATOMS: atom_id res chain seq x y z
N MET A 1 8.55 -35.36 15.75
CA MET A 1 9.47 -34.47 15.01
C MET A 1 8.95 -33.05 15.15
N GLN A 2 9.69 -32.16 15.81
CA GLN A 2 9.34 -30.72 15.80
C GLN A 2 9.57 -30.22 14.37
N ASN A 3 8.51 -29.84 13.67
CA ASN A 3 8.63 -29.15 12.37
C ASN A 3 9.27 -27.79 12.64
N ASN A 4 10.57 -27.66 12.33
CA ASN A 4 11.26 -26.38 12.41
C ASN A 4 10.64 -25.44 11.37
N LYS A 5 9.80 -24.50 11.83
CA LYS A 5 9.23 -23.47 10.97
C LYS A 5 10.31 -22.49 10.50
N THR A 6 10.19 -22.05 9.27
CA THR A 6 11.07 -21.04 8.68
C THR A 6 10.62 -19.66 9.12
N THR A 7 11.47 -18.93 9.84
CA THR A 7 11.20 -17.56 10.31
C THR A 7 11.72 -16.48 9.36
N TYR A 8 12.57 -16.86 8.40
CA TYR A 8 13.18 -15.96 7.43
C TYR A 8 12.96 -16.42 6.00
N LEU A 9 12.43 -15.53 5.17
CA LEU A 9 12.32 -15.67 3.74
C LEU A 9 13.67 -15.37 3.07
N THR A 10 13.89 -16.03 1.96
CA THR A 10 15.06 -15.85 1.10
C THR A 10 14.78 -14.83 0.00
N TRP A 11 15.79 -14.44 -0.78
CA TRP A 11 15.58 -13.52 -1.90
C TRP A 11 14.66 -14.12 -2.98
N TYR A 12 14.72 -15.43 -3.22
CA TYR A 12 13.87 -16.07 -4.23
C TYR A 12 12.42 -16.21 -3.74
N ASP A 13 12.19 -16.30 -2.41
CA ASP A 13 10.84 -16.17 -1.84
C ASP A 13 10.22 -14.84 -2.18
N LEU A 14 10.99 -13.75 -1.99
CA LEU A 14 10.52 -12.43 -2.36
C LEU A 14 10.19 -12.42 -3.84
N CYS A 15 11.11 -12.79 -4.74
CA CYS A 15 10.82 -12.78 -6.18
C CYS A 15 9.52 -13.51 -6.56
N VAL A 16 9.26 -14.71 -6.02
CA VAL A 16 8.00 -15.44 -6.25
C VAL A 16 6.80 -14.68 -5.69
N LEU A 17 6.89 -14.20 -4.45
CA LEU A 17 5.80 -13.47 -3.81
C LEU A 17 5.49 -12.15 -4.49
N ILE A 18 6.47 -11.47 -5.11
CA ILE A 18 6.19 -10.26 -5.90
C ILE A 18 5.39 -10.61 -7.15
N LEU A 19 5.76 -11.68 -7.85
CA LEU A 19 5.02 -12.11 -9.04
C LEU A 19 3.57 -12.46 -8.69
N ILE A 20 3.35 -13.10 -7.53
CA ILE A 20 2.00 -13.42 -7.05
C ILE A 20 1.27 -12.15 -6.63
N PHE A 21 1.88 -11.29 -5.80
CA PHE A 21 1.16 -10.16 -5.22
C PHE A 21 0.94 -9.00 -6.22
N PHE A 22 1.97 -8.67 -7.00
CA PHE A 22 2.02 -7.43 -7.76
C PHE A 22 2.44 -7.62 -9.23
N GLY A 23 2.63 -8.85 -9.71
CA GLY A 23 3.07 -9.08 -11.10
C GLY A 23 2.12 -8.44 -12.12
N GLU A 24 0.82 -8.69 -11.97
CA GLU A 24 -0.21 -8.07 -12.79
C GLU A 24 -0.28 -6.55 -12.57
N ALA A 25 -0.35 -6.10 -11.31
CA ALA A 25 -0.48 -4.67 -10.98
C ALA A 25 0.70 -3.84 -11.51
N ILE A 26 1.94 -4.34 -11.42
CA ILE A 26 3.12 -3.70 -12.00
C ILE A 26 2.99 -3.59 -13.51
N TYR A 27 2.58 -4.69 -14.17
CA TYR A 27 2.43 -4.72 -15.62
C TYR A 27 1.36 -3.74 -16.09
N THR A 28 0.15 -3.79 -15.52
CA THR A 28 -0.97 -2.94 -15.91
C THR A 28 -0.71 -1.48 -15.59
N SER A 29 -0.15 -1.19 -14.41
CA SER A 29 0.22 0.16 -14.01
C SER A 29 1.23 0.78 -14.96
N THR A 30 2.28 0.02 -15.31
CA THR A 30 3.34 0.48 -16.22
C THR A 30 2.80 0.68 -17.64
N LEU A 31 1.93 -0.20 -18.10
CA LEU A 31 1.29 -0.06 -19.42
C LEU A 31 0.41 1.20 -19.47
N GLN A 32 -0.43 1.43 -18.46
CA GLN A 32 -1.26 2.62 -18.34
C GLN A 32 -0.43 3.90 -18.29
N TYR A 33 0.72 3.87 -17.60
CA TYR A 33 1.64 5.00 -17.57
C TYR A 33 2.11 5.40 -18.97
N PHE A 34 2.59 4.42 -19.76
CA PHE A 34 3.08 4.70 -21.11
C PHE A 34 1.97 5.16 -22.05
N ILE A 35 0.79 4.54 -21.99
CA ILE A 35 -0.37 4.96 -22.79
C ILE A 35 -0.73 6.41 -22.48
N THR A 36 -0.89 6.75 -21.19
CA THR A 36 -1.27 8.10 -20.76
C THR A 36 -0.22 9.13 -21.17
N ALA A 37 1.07 8.80 -21.01
CA ALA A 37 2.16 9.67 -21.40
C ALA A 37 2.24 9.89 -22.93
N GLU A 38 2.02 8.84 -23.72
CA GLU A 38 2.02 8.91 -25.19
C GLU A 38 0.84 9.75 -25.71
N THR A 39 -0.35 9.61 -25.11
CA THR A 39 -1.54 10.35 -25.52
C THR A 39 -1.64 11.75 -24.89
N GLN A 40 -0.66 12.16 -24.07
CA GLN A 40 -0.72 13.39 -23.27
C GLN A 40 -2.01 13.49 -22.44
N GLY A 41 -2.48 12.35 -21.92
CA GLY A 41 -3.67 12.26 -21.08
C GLY A 41 -3.44 12.75 -19.66
N ASN A 42 -4.52 12.94 -18.90
CA ASN A 42 -4.44 13.29 -17.48
C ASN A 42 -4.37 12.01 -16.62
N PHE A 43 -3.33 11.88 -15.79
CA PHE A 43 -3.18 10.75 -14.88
C PHE A 43 -4.26 10.67 -13.80
N GLU A 44 -4.94 11.78 -13.48
CA GLU A 44 -6.06 11.79 -12.53
C GLU A 44 -7.25 10.95 -13.01
N GLU A 45 -7.45 10.82 -14.33
CA GLU A 45 -8.52 9.99 -14.89
C GLU A 45 -8.32 8.50 -14.57
N ASN A 46 -7.07 8.08 -14.36
CA ASN A 46 -6.74 6.70 -13.98
C ASN A 46 -7.06 6.38 -12.51
N LEU A 47 -7.47 7.37 -11.71
CA LEU A 47 -7.79 7.21 -10.28
C LEU A 47 -9.28 6.91 -10.03
N THR A 48 -10.11 6.99 -11.07
CA THR A 48 -11.56 6.74 -10.96
C THR A 48 -11.88 5.30 -11.29
N PHE A 49 -12.41 4.56 -10.31
CA PHE A 49 -12.75 3.14 -10.46
C PHE A 49 -14.26 2.91 -10.34
N SER A 50 -14.81 2.20 -11.31
CA SER A 50 -16.20 1.72 -11.25
C SER A 50 -16.40 0.65 -10.16
N ASN A 51 -17.65 0.43 -9.77
CA ASN A 51 -18.00 -0.63 -8.82
C ASN A 51 -17.57 -2.02 -9.33
N GLU A 52 -17.70 -2.28 -10.63
CA GLU A 52 -17.29 -3.54 -11.26
C GLU A 52 -15.78 -3.75 -11.16
N GLN A 53 -14.98 -2.72 -11.47
CA GLN A 53 -13.52 -2.77 -11.33
C GLN A 53 -13.10 -3.01 -9.88
N ASN A 54 -13.74 -2.36 -8.91
CA ASN A 54 -13.48 -2.58 -7.49
C ASN A 54 -13.78 -4.01 -7.04
N TYR A 55 -14.92 -4.58 -7.46
CA TYR A 55 -15.23 -5.99 -7.14
C TYR A 55 -14.31 -6.97 -7.83
N TRP A 56 -13.91 -6.70 -9.08
CA TRP A 56 -12.94 -7.52 -9.78
C TRP A 56 -11.59 -7.50 -9.08
N ALA A 57 -11.07 -6.31 -8.75
CA ALA A 57 -9.81 -6.15 -8.03
C ALA A 57 -9.85 -6.85 -6.66
N LEU A 58 -10.97 -6.73 -5.93
CA LEU A 58 -11.20 -7.44 -4.67
C LEU A 58 -11.08 -8.97 -4.83
N LEU A 59 -11.78 -9.55 -5.81
CA LEU A 59 -11.76 -11.00 -6.04
C LEU A 59 -10.37 -11.48 -6.48
N THR A 60 -9.71 -10.73 -7.35
CA THR A 60 -8.36 -11.03 -7.82
C THR A 60 -7.35 -10.99 -6.68
N GLN A 61 -7.33 -9.93 -5.86
CA GLN A 61 -6.44 -9.86 -4.70
C GLN A 61 -6.71 -10.97 -3.69
N LEU A 62 -7.98 -11.33 -3.47
CA LEU A 62 -8.31 -12.44 -2.58
C LEU A 62 -7.74 -13.77 -3.11
N ALA A 63 -7.86 -14.03 -4.41
CA ALA A 63 -7.31 -15.23 -5.04
C ALA A 63 -5.77 -15.24 -4.96
N LEU A 64 -5.11 -14.14 -5.30
CA LEU A 64 -3.65 -14.00 -5.24
C LEU A 64 -3.12 -14.14 -3.81
N LEU A 65 -3.83 -13.56 -2.83
CA LEU A 65 -3.51 -13.72 -1.42
C LEU A 65 -3.61 -15.21 -1.01
N LEU A 66 -4.65 -15.92 -1.41
CA LEU A 66 -4.78 -17.36 -1.12
C LEU A 66 -3.64 -18.17 -1.74
N ILE A 67 -3.23 -17.85 -2.97
CA ILE A 67 -2.08 -18.47 -3.65
C ILE A 67 -0.78 -18.20 -2.87
N ALA A 68 -0.55 -16.94 -2.48
CA ALA A 68 0.62 -16.57 -1.69
C ALA A 68 0.66 -17.26 -0.32
N MET A 69 -0.49 -17.36 0.36
CA MET A 69 -0.61 -18.09 1.62
C MET A 69 -0.33 -19.58 1.43
N GLY A 70 -0.78 -20.17 0.32
CA GLY A 70 -0.44 -21.53 -0.09
C GLY A 70 1.07 -21.73 -0.30
N TYR A 71 1.72 -20.80 -1.00
CA TYR A 71 3.16 -20.79 -1.20
C TYR A 71 3.93 -20.69 0.14
N LEU A 72 3.58 -19.74 1.01
CA LEU A 72 4.22 -19.57 2.32
C LEU A 72 4.01 -20.79 3.23
N LYS A 73 2.84 -21.42 3.17
CA LYS A 73 2.56 -22.69 3.87
C LYS A 73 3.43 -23.81 3.34
N TRP A 74 3.60 -23.93 2.01
CA TRP A 74 4.53 -24.89 1.39
C TRP A 74 5.98 -24.66 1.84
N ARG A 75 6.38 -23.38 2.02
CA ARG A 75 7.68 -23.00 2.57
C ARG A 75 7.83 -23.17 4.08
N ASN A 76 6.80 -23.73 4.75
CA ASN A 76 6.72 -23.92 6.19
C ASN A 76 7.02 -22.62 6.97
N PHE A 77 6.55 -21.47 6.44
CA PHE A 77 6.75 -20.16 7.04
C PHE A 77 6.02 -20.02 8.38
N ASP A 78 6.66 -19.33 9.33
CA ASP A 78 6.03 -19.05 10.62
C ASP A 78 5.14 -17.80 10.60
N PHE A 79 3.86 -18.01 10.33
CA PHE A 79 2.83 -16.98 10.37
C PHE A 79 2.68 -16.28 11.73
N SER A 80 3.21 -16.84 12.83
CA SER A 80 3.18 -16.18 14.15
C SER A 80 3.97 -14.87 14.19
N ARG A 81 4.85 -14.66 13.20
CA ARG A 81 5.64 -13.44 13.01
C ARG A 81 4.79 -12.24 12.59
N TRP A 82 3.62 -12.49 12.00
CA TRP A 82 2.68 -11.43 11.62
C TRP A 82 1.80 -11.09 12.81
N VAL A 83 2.16 -10.01 13.51
CA VAL A 83 1.40 -9.53 14.66
C VAL A 83 0.27 -8.64 14.16
N ILE A 84 -0.96 -9.16 14.21
CA ILE A 84 -2.18 -8.41 13.90
C ILE A 84 -3.06 -8.45 15.15
N ARG A 85 -3.18 -7.31 15.83
CA ARG A 85 -3.94 -7.19 17.08
C ARG A 85 -4.94 -6.04 16.97
N PRO A 86 -6.17 -6.31 16.49
CA PRO A 86 -7.25 -5.34 16.51
C PRO A 86 -7.56 -4.94 17.95
N SER A 87 -7.66 -3.64 18.19
CA SER A 87 -8.14 -3.05 19.43
C SER A 87 -8.60 -1.63 19.13
N TRP A 88 -9.42 -1.06 20.00
CA TRP A 88 -9.86 0.33 19.86
C TRP A 88 -8.67 1.30 19.75
N LEU A 89 -7.66 1.12 20.61
CA LEU A 89 -6.45 1.96 20.57
C LEU A 89 -5.66 1.77 19.26
N ALA A 90 -5.56 0.54 18.74
CA ALA A 90 -4.88 0.28 17.48
C ALA A 90 -5.64 0.89 16.28
N PHE A 91 -6.97 0.88 16.31
CA PHE A 91 -7.82 1.54 15.31
C PHE A 91 -7.63 3.06 15.33
N VAL A 92 -7.73 3.69 16.51
CA VAL A 92 -7.47 5.14 16.67
C VAL A 92 -6.04 5.50 16.26
N SER A 93 -5.06 4.64 16.57
CA SER A 93 -3.69 4.81 16.09
C SER A 93 -3.59 4.76 14.57
N GLY A 94 -4.41 3.92 13.91
CA GLY A 94 -4.51 3.88 12.45
C GLY A 94 -5.07 5.19 11.87
N ILE A 95 -6.09 5.79 12.49
CA ILE A 95 -6.57 7.13 12.10
C ILE A 95 -5.47 8.18 12.26
N GLY A 96 -4.74 8.16 13.38
CA GLY A 96 -3.61 9.07 13.59
C GLY A 96 -2.48 8.87 12.58
N LEU A 97 -2.20 7.62 12.19
CA LEU A 97 -1.26 7.31 11.11
C LEU A 97 -1.75 7.83 9.76
N PHE A 98 -3.02 7.66 9.43
CA PHE A 98 -3.60 8.22 8.21
C PHE A 98 -3.40 9.74 8.16
N ILE A 99 -3.77 10.47 9.21
CA ILE A 99 -3.58 11.93 9.30
C ILE A 99 -2.12 12.32 9.07
N LEU A 100 -1.19 11.61 9.73
CA LEU A 100 0.25 11.86 9.58
C LEU A 100 0.73 11.64 8.14
N LEU A 101 0.31 10.54 7.51
CA LEU A 101 0.72 10.17 6.15
C LEU A 101 0.11 11.12 5.12
N SER A 102 -1.15 11.54 5.29
CA SER A 102 -1.78 12.55 4.42
C SER A 102 -1.06 13.89 4.50
N LEU A 103 -0.73 14.39 5.70
CA LEU A 103 0.08 15.61 5.85
C LEU A 103 1.49 15.47 5.25
N ALA A 104 2.07 14.27 5.31
CA ALA A 104 3.36 14.02 4.68
C ALA A 104 3.27 14.07 3.15
N MET A 105 2.17 13.62 2.55
CA MET A 105 1.91 13.77 1.11
C MET A 105 1.60 15.19 0.71
N ASP A 106 0.82 15.90 1.52
CA ASP A 106 0.60 17.34 1.33
C ASP A 106 1.95 18.07 1.29
N LEU A 107 2.81 17.84 2.29
CA LEU A 107 4.16 18.41 2.32
C LEU A 107 4.98 18.01 1.08
N TYR A 108 4.88 16.77 0.62
CA TYR A 108 5.59 16.30 -0.57
C TYR A 108 5.19 17.12 -1.81
N PHE A 109 3.90 17.23 -2.09
CA PHE A 109 3.43 17.97 -3.26
C PHE A 109 3.66 19.48 -3.14
N GLU A 110 3.53 20.05 -1.95
CA GLU A 110 3.87 21.44 -1.67
C GLU A 110 5.36 21.73 -1.94
N THR A 111 6.27 20.78 -1.68
CA THR A 111 7.68 20.95 -2.01
C THR A 111 7.97 20.84 -3.51
N LEU A 112 7.15 20.11 -4.27
CA LEU A 112 7.33 19.96 -5.72
C LEU A 112 6.76 21.13 -6.50
N TYR A 113 5.55 21.58 -6.15
CA TYR A 113 4.82 22.58 -6.94
C TYR A 113 4.74 23.97 -6.27
N GLY A 114 5.08 24.06 -4.99
CA GLY A 114 5.01 25.29 -4.20
C GLY A 114 3.59 25.63 -3.72
N ILE A 115 3.52 26.45 -2.66
CA ILE A 115 2.32 26.85 -1.90
C ILE A 115 1.38 27.79 -2.69
N TYR A 116 1.71 28.10 -3.95
CA TYR A 116 0.98 29.10 -4.73
C TYR A 116 -0.16 28.52 -5.57
N ASN A 117 -0.28 27.19 -5.66
CA ASN A 117 -1.42 26.56 -6.30
C ASN A 117 -2.58 26.51 -5.31
N LEU A 118 -3.52 27.45 -5.43
CA LEU A 118 -4.78 27.40 -4.69
C LEU A 118 -5.59 26.20 -5.19
N VAL A 119 -5.41 25.05 -4.55
CA VAL A 119 -6.35 23.93 -4.66
C VAL A 119 -7.62 24.38 -3.96
N TYR A 120 -8.72 24.49 -4.70
CA TYR A 120 -10.02 24.70 -4.08
C TYR A 120 -10.41 23.39 -3.40
N PRO A 121 -10.58 23.39 -2.07
CA PRO A 121 -10.84 22.14 -1.37
C PRO A 121 -12.19 21.56 -1.81
N GLU A 122 -12.16 20.28 -2.17
CA GLU A 122 -13.35 19.46 -2.32
C GLU A 122 -13.95 19.26 -0.92
N PRO A 123 -15.19 19.70 -0.64
CA PRO A 123 -15.75 19.56 0.70
C PRO A 123 -15.74 18.07 1.11
N PHE A 124 -15.15 17.74 2.26
CA PHE A 124 -15.09 16.35 2.73
C PHE A 124 -16.45 15.62 2.71
N LEU A 125 -17.54 16.35 2.94
CA LEU A 125 -18.91 15.82 2.86
C LEU A 125 -19.34 15.42 1.45
N ALA A 126 -18.78 16.03 0.39
CA ALA A 126 -19.00 15.63 -0.99
C ALA A 126 -18.32 14.28 -1.25
N VAL A 127 -17.03 14.17 -0.93
CA VAL A 127 -16.26 12.91 -1.03
C VAL A 127 -16.95 11.77 -0.27
N LEU A 128 -17.41 12.03 0.96
CA LEU A 128 -18.10 11.03 1.76
C LEU A 128 -19.39 10.49 1.10
N ARG A 129 -20.08 11.30 0.29
CA ARG A 129 -21.30 10.87 -0.42
C ARG A 129 -21.00 9.99 -1.63
N GLU A 130 -19.79 10.05 -2.15
CA GLU A 130 -19.34 9.26 -3.31
C GLU A 130 -18.76 7.90 -2.91
N VAL A 131 -18.48 7.69 -1.62
CA VAL A 131 -17.96 6.41 -1.11
C VAL A 131 -18.98 5.29 -1.32
N ASN A 132 -18.65 4.38 -2.22
CA ASN A 132 -19.42 3.18 -2.50
C ASN A 132 -18.95 1.98 -1.66
N ILE A 133 -19.85 1.02 -1.42
CA ILE A 133 -19.52 -0.18 -0.65
C ILE A 133 -18.44 -1.03 -1.33
N SER A 134 -18.39 -1.05 -2.66
CA SER A 134 -17.34 -1.71 -3.42
C SER A 134 -15.96 -1.12 -3.13
N THR A 135 -15.85 0.21 -3.06
CA THR A 135 -14.63 0.94 -2.71
C THR A 135 -14.18 0.58 -1.29
N VAL A 136 -15.10 0.59 -0.32
CA VAL A 136 -14.78 0.23 1.08
C VAL A 136 -14.29 -1.20 1.21
N LEU A 137 -14.98 -2.16 0.57
CA LEU A 137 -14.59 -3.57 0.64
C LEU A 137 -13.22 -3.79 0.00
N TYR A 138 -13.00 -3.21 -1.18
CA TYR A 138 -11.72 -3.28 -1.88
C TYR A 138 -10.59 -2.65 -1.04
N ALA A 139 -10.76 -1.42 -0.57
CA ALA A 139 -9.77 -0.69 0.21
C ALA A 139 -9.36 -1.42 1.50
N ILE A 140 -10.32 -2.06 2.19
CA ILE A 140 -10.02 -2.88 3.37
C ILE A 140 -9.14 -4.07 2.98
N LEU A 141 -9.43 -4.77 1.88
CA LEU A 141 -8.58 -5.87 1.44
C LEU A 141 -7.22 -5.36 0.97
N ASN A 142 -7.19 -4.31 0.15
CA ASN A 142 -5.96 -3.75 -0.42
C ASN A 142 -5.01 -3.27 0.67
N GLY A 143 -5.52 -2.53 1.66
CA GLY A 143 -4.71 -2.09 2.79
C GLY A 143 -4.14 -3.26 3.61
N PHE A 144 -4.82 -4.40 3.70
CA PHE A 144 -4.24 -5.59 4.32
C PHE A 144 -3.19 -6.22 3.40
N TYR A 145 -3.53 -6.35 2.13
CA TYR A 145 -2.77 -7.02 1.08
C TYR A 145 -1.40 -6.37 0.86
N GLU A 146 -1.35 -5.04 0.79
CA GLU A 146 -0.10 -4.31 0.66
C GLU A 146 0.72 -4.33 1.96
N GLU A 147 0.10 -4.04 3.10
CA GLU A 147 0.85 -3.93 4.36
C GLU A 147 1.37 -5.29 4.85
N ILE A 148 0.64 -6.38 4.63
CA ILE A 148 1.15 -7.73 4.92
C ILE A 148 2.35 -8.06 4.04
N PHE A 149 2.35 -7.61 2.79
CA PHE A 149 3.48 -7.82 1.91
C PHE A 149 4.69 -6.96 2.32
N PHE A 150 4.52 -5.65 2.43
CA PHE A 150 5.65 -4.75 2.68
C PHE A 150 6.21 -4.87 4.08
N LEU A 151 5.36 -4.91 5.11
CA LEU A 151 5.79 -4.92 6.50
C LEU A 151 5.86 -6.34 7.08
N GLY A 152 5.08 -7.28 6.54
CA GLY A 152 5.06 -8.68 6.97
C GLY A 152 6.02 -9.58 6.20
N ILE A 153 6.08 -9.49 4.87
CA ILE A 153 6.87 -10.38 4.00
C ILE A 153 8.26 -9.80 3.74
N CYS A 154 8.38 -8.58 3.22
CA CYS A 154 9.69 -8.00 2.88
C CYS A 154 10.60 -7.84 4.11
N LEU A 155 10.03 -7.62 5.30
CA LEU A 155 10.80 -7.50 6.55
C LEU A 155 11.08 -8.85 7.22
N ALA A 156 10.51 -9.95 6.73
CA ALA A 156 10.77 -11.29 7.24
C ALA A 156 12.01 -11.92 6.60
N VAL A 157 13.04 -11.14 6.26
CA VAL A 157 14.34 -11.64 5.78
C VAL A 157 15.37 -11.67 6.90
N LYS A 158 16.51 -12.36 6.68
CA LYS A 158 17.61 -12.30 7.66
C LYS A 158 18.12 -10.86 7.82
N PRO A 159 18.59 -10.47 9.03
CA PRO A 159 19.05 -9.10 9.29
C PRO A 159 20.09 -8.57 8.30
N GLU A 160 21.02 -9.42 7.81
CA GLU A 160 22.02 -8.99 6.83
C GLU A 160 21.44 -8.54 5.48
N TYR A 161 20.22 -8.97 5.15
CA TYR A 161 19.53 -8.63 3.89
C TYR A 161 18.46 -7.55 4.04
N LEU A 162 18.15 -7.12 5.27
CA LEU A 162 17.04 -6.20 5.53
C LEU A 162 17.13 -4.91 4.73
N LYS A 163 18.32 -4.28 4.66
CA LYS A 163 18.52 -3.05 3.88
C LYS A 163 18.17 -3.22 2.40
N TRP A 164 18.47 -4.38 1.83
CA TRP A 164 18.19 -4.69 0.43
C TRP A 164 16.71 -4.99 0.21
N ALA A 165 16.08 -5.70 1.15
CA ALA A 165 14.64 -5.95 1.10
C ALA A 165 13.82 -4.65 1.22
N VAL A 166 14.30 -3.67 2.00
CA VAL A 166 13.68 -2.35 2.08
C VAL A 166 13.81 -1.61 0.75
N ILE A 167 15.01 -1.48 0.18
CA ILE A 167 15.20 -0.84 -1.14
C ILE A 167 14.31 -1.51 -2.18
N TYR A 168 14.31 -2.84 -2.19
CA TYR A 168 13.48 -3.64 -3.07
C TYR A 168 11.99 -3.34 -2.90
N SER A 169 11.49 -3.28 -1.66
CA SER A 169 10.08 -2.94 -1.39
C SER A 169 9.67 -1.57 -1.90
N LEU A 170 10.54 -0.56 -1.77
CA LEU A 170 10.26 0.79 -2.27
C LEU A 170 10.15 0.80 -3.79
N ILE A 171 11.07 0.10 -4.49
CA ILE A 171 11.01 -0.03 -5.96
C ILE A 171 9.71 -0.70 -6.40
N ILE A 172 9.31 -1.78 -5.73
CA ILE A 172 8.06 -2.48 -6.04
C ILE A 172 6.86 -1.56 -5.85
N ARG A 173 6.81 -0.81 -4.74
CA ARG A 173 5.73 0.15 -4.48
C ARG A 173 5.66 1.22 -5.56
N VAL A 174 6.78 1.81 -5.98
CA VAL A 174 6.81 2.74 -7.12
C VAL A 174 6.25 2.06 -8.38
N SER A 175 6.64 0.82 -8.64
CA SER A 175 6.36 0.13 -9.90
C SER A 175 4.88 -0.09 -10.18
N PHE A 176 4.05 -0.38 -9.18
CA PHE A 176 2.59 -0.55 -9.36
C PHE A 176 1.77 0.71 -9.11
N HIS A 177 2.41 1.85 -8.80
CA HIS A 177 1.74 3.15 -8.72
C HIS A 177 2.05 4.07 -9.91
N THR A 178 2.80 3.61 -10.91
CA THR A 178 3.15 4.40 -12.10
C THR A 178 1.93 4.91 -12.87
N TYR A 179 0.78 4.23 -12.82
CA TYR A 179 -0.47 4.67 -13.46
C TYR A 179 -1.01 6.01 -12.93
N GLN A 180 -0.56 6.43 -11.74
CA GLN A 180 -0.92 7.70 -11.11
C GLN A 180 0.00 8.86 -11.54
N GLY A 181 0.95 8.59 -12.44
CA GLY A 181 2.04 9.50 -12.78
C GLY A 181 3.29 9.24 -11.94
N MET A 182 4.46 9.56 -12.51
CA MET A 182 5.75 9.26 -11.87
C MET A 182 5.96 10.03 -10.55
N GLU A 183 5.46 11.26 -10.47
CA GLU A 183 5.57 12.10 -9.27
C GLU A 183 4.79 11.48 -8.10
N SER A 184 3.52 11.13 -8.32
CA SER A 184 2.71 10.39 -7.34
C SER A 184 3.33 9.04 -6.97
N ALA A 185 3.83 8.28 -7.96
CA ALA A 185 4.47 6.99 -7.72
C ALA A 185 5.72 7.10 -6.83
N LEU A 186 6.53 8.15 -6.98
CA LEU A 186 7.68 8.42 -6.13
C LEU A 186 7.26 8.88 -4.73
N GLY A 187 6.22 9.71 -4.62
CA GLY A 187 5.61 10.12 -3.36
C GLY A 187 5.10 8.93 -2.54
N LEU A 188 4.30 8.05 -3.16
CA LEU A 188 3.78 6.86 -2.50
C LEU A 188 4.87 5.82 -2.23
N GLY A 189 5.69 5.54 -3.25
CA GLY A 189 6.66 4.46 -3.24
C GLY A 189 7.88 4.71 -2.37
N ILE A 190 8.48 5.88 -2.50
CA ILE A 190 9.72 6.23 -1.79
C ILE A 190 9.40 7.05 -0.55
N TRP A 191 8.71 8.18 -0.69
CA TRP A 191 8.50 9.12 0.41
C TRP A 191 7.65 8.51 1.52
N LEU A 192 6.42 8.11 1.24
CA LEU A 192 5.57 7.42 2.21
C LEU A 192 6.09 6.03 2.57
N GLY A 193 6.57 5.25 1.59
CA GLY A 193 7.13 3.93 1.82
C GLY A 193 8.24 3.95 2.89
N LEU A 194 9.13 4.93 2.86
CA LEU A 194 10.16 5.12 3.89
C LEU A 194 9.57 5.54 5.24
N ILE A 195 8.64 6.48 5.26
CA ILE A 195 7.98 6.93 6.50
C ILE A 195 7.28 5.74 7.19
N ILE A 196 6.48 4.98 6.45
CA ILE A 196 5.78 3.78 6.92
C ILE A 196 6.78 2.76 7.47
N TYR A 197 7.84 2.45 6.70
CA TYR A 197 8.90 1.55 7.15
C TYR A 197 9.54 2.01 8.47
N LEU A 198 9.88 3.30 8.59
CA LEU A 198 10.51 3.85 9.79
C LEU A 198 9.57 3.81 11.01
N LEU A 199 8.30 4.17 10.83
CA LEU A 199 7.28 4.13 11.89
C LEU A 199 7.05 2.69 12.36
N TYR A 200 6.90 1.74 11.43
CA TYR A 200 6.75 0.32 11.78
C TYR A 200 8.02 -0.23 12.44
N SER A 201 9.20 0.13 11.91
CA SER A 201 10.49 -0.29 12.45
C SER A 201 10.73 0.20 13.88
N ARG A 202 10.20 1.37 14.24
CA ARG A 202 10.27 1.92 15.60
C ARG A 202 9.11 1.48 16.51
N SER A 203 8.04 0.92 15.96
CA SER A 203 6.93 0.37 16.74
C SER A 203 7.38 -0.82 17.58
N LYS A 204 7.22 -0.73 18.90
CA LYS A 204 7.57 -1.81 19.84
C LYS A 204 6.71 -3.06 19.65
N GLN A 205 5.44 -2.88 19.28
CA GLN A 205 4.46 -3.98 19.22
C GLN A 205 4.50 -4.72 17.88
N LYS A 206 5.09 -4.12 16.83
CA LYS A 206 5.08 -4.64 15.45
C LYS A 206 3.68 -5.02 14.97
N ASN A 207 2.67 -4.33 15.49
CA ASN A 207 1.29 -4.54 15.12
C ASN A 207 1.05 -3.94 13.74
N LEU A 208 0.66 -4.78 12.77
CA LEU A 208 0.33 -4.36 11.40
C LEU A 208 -1.02 -3.65 11.33
N PHE A 209 -1.92 -3.91 12.28
CA PHE A 209 -3.31 -3.45 12.22
C PHE A 209 -3.45 -1.91 12.06
N PRO A 210 -2.70 -1.05 12.77
CA PRO A 210 -2.78 0.40 12.56
C PRO A 210 -2.38 0.83 11.14
N PHE A 211 -1.38 0.18 10.52
CA PHE A 211 -0.93 0.50 9.17
C PHE A 211 -1.95 0.06 8.12
N TRP A 212 -2.52 -1.13 8.31
CA TRP A 212 -3.65 -1.61 7.51
C TRP A 212 -4.84 -0.64 7.57
N VAL A 213 -5.24 -0.19 8.77
CA VAL A 213 -6.32 0.80 8.92
C VAL A 213 -5.99 2.11 8.21
N ALA A 214 -4.78 2.64 8.42
CA ALA A 214 -4.36 3.89 7.80
C ALA A 214 -4.41 3.82 6.26
N HIS A 215 -3.90 2.72 5.71
CA HIS A 215 -3.93 2.45 4.27
C HIS A 215 -5.36 2.34 3.75
N SER A 216 -6.23 1.58 4.43
CA SER A 216 -7.63 1.41 4.00
C SER A 216 -8.37 2.76 3.97
N ILE A 217 -8.10 3.65 4.93
CA ILE A 217 -8.70 4.99 4.96
C ILE A 217 -8.15 5.84 3.81
N ALA A 218 -6.84 5.76 3.54
CA ALA A 218 -6.19 6.42 2.42
C ALA A 218 -6.77 6.01 1.05
N ASP A 219 -7.07 4.73 0.85
CA ASP A 219 -7.68 4.25 -0.40
C ASP A 219 -9.15 4.66 -0.56
N ILE A 220 -9.87 4.92 0.55
CA ILE A 220 -11.27 5.35 0.51
C ILE A 220 -11.38 6.84 0.21
N PHE A 221 -10.55 7.65 0.86
CA PHE A 221 -10.69 9.10 0.80
C PHE A 221 -9.65 9.75 -0.12
N GLY A 222 -8.42 9.25 -0.10
CA GLY A 222 -7.25 9.90 -0.70
C GLY A 222 -6.20 10.27 0.35
N LEU A 223 -4.97 10.53 -0.10
CA LEU A 223 -3.83 10.92 0.75
C LEU A 223 -3.56 12.42 0.71
N SER A 224 -4.54 13.20 1.13
CA SER A 224 -4.38 14.64 1.37
C SER A 224 -5.34 15.08 2.47
N LEU A 225 -4.94 16.00 3.34
CA LEU A 225 -5.89 16.69 4.23
C LEU A 225 -6.21 18.08 3.71
N LEU A 226 -5.23 18.76 3.12
CA LEU A 226 -5.40 20.11 2.57
C LEU A 226 -6.36 20.14 1.38
N ALA A 227 -6.50 19.02 0.64
CA ALA A 227 -7.49 18.92 -0.43
C ALA A 227 -8.95 19.01 0.07
N TYR A 228 -9.20 18.91 1.38
CA TYR A 228 -10.55 18.96 1.94
C TYR A 228 -10.86 20.16 2.84
N PHE A 229 -9.85 20.94 3.25
CA PHE A 229 -9.97 22.01 4.26
C PHE A 229 -9.07 23.20 3.94
#